data_AF-A0A8C5SDJ3-F1
#
_entry.id   AF-A0A8C5SDJ3-F1
#
_cell.length_a   1.000
_cell.length_b   1.000
_cell.length_c   1.000
_cell.angle_alpha   90.00
_cell.angle_beta   90.00
_cell.angle_gamma   90.00
#
_symmetry.space_group_name_H-M   'P 1'
#
loop_
_entity.id
_entity.type
_entity.pdbx_description
1 polymer ?
#
loop_
_entity_poly.entity_id
_entity_poly.type
_entity_poly.pdbx_seq_one_letter_code
_entity_poly.pdbx_strand_id
1 'polypeptide(L)' 'TLSSLPDSLLLQIVVWLPPRDRVGVARVCKRWHRLVRDRFLWRHVDLSSCR' A
#
# COMPACT_ATOMS: atom_id res chain seq x y z
N THR A 1 -12.44 -14.39 -1.58
CA THR A 1 -10.97 -14.29 -1.34
C THR A 1 -10.57 -12.83 -1.35
N LEU A 2 -9.41 -12.44 -0.81
CA LEU A 2 -8.95 -11.03 -0.77
C LEU A 2 -8.97 -10.34 -2.15
N SER A 3 -8.86 -11.13 -3.23
CA SER A 3 -8.94 -10.67 -4.62
C SER A 3 -10.32 -10.17 -5.06
N SER A 4 -11.40 -10.44 -4.33
CA SER A 4 -12.75 -9.93 -4.65
C SER A 4 -13.05 -8.56 -4.03
N LEU A 5 -12.20 -8.08 -3.12
CA LEU A 5 -12.36 -6.74 -2.55
C LEU A 5 -12.12 -5.66 -3.62
N PRO A 6 -12.78 -4.50 -3.55
CA PRO A 6 -12.45 -3.33 -4.36
C PRO A 6 -11.07 -2.76 -4.03
N ASP A 7 -10.45 -2.08 -4.99
CA ASP A 7 -9.15 -1.42 -4.82
C ASP A 7 -9.17 -0.40 -3.67
N SER A 8 -10.26 0.35 -3.51
CA SER A 8 -10.42 1.34 -2.42
C SER A 8 -10.29 0.73 -1.03
N LEU A 9 -10.86 -0.46 -0.80
CA LEU A 9 -10.73 -1.15 0.49
C LEU A 9 -9.32 -1.69 0.69
N LEU A 10 -8.67 -2.19 -0.36
CA LEU A 10 -7.27 -2.62 -0.27
C LEU A 10 -6.36 -1.44 0.08
N LEU A 11 -6.58 -0.28 -0.53
CA LEU A 11 -5.84 0.96 -0.22
C LEU A 11 -6.06 1.39 1.24
N GLN A 12 -7.30 1.30 1.74
CA GLN A 12 -7.59 1.59 3.14
C GLN A 12 -6.93 0.61 4.11
N ILE A 13 -6.68 -0.64 3.72
CA ILE A 13 -5.92 -1.58 4.55
C ILE A 13 -4.43 -1.21 4.53
N VAL A 14 -3.86 -0.97 3.34
CA VAL A 14 -2.42 -0.72 3.16
C VAL A 14 -1.98 0.59 3.81
N VAL A 15 -2.84 1.61 3.87
CA VAL A 15 -2.48 2.91 4.47
C VAL A 15 -2.14 2.80 5.97
N TRP A 16 -2.60 1.75 6.66
CA TRP A 16 -2.25 1.52 8.08
C TRP A 16 -0.89 0.86 8.27
N LEU A 17 -0.29 0.31 7.21
CA LEU A 17 1.04 -0.29 7.30
C LEU A 17 2.12 0.79 7.44
N PRO A 18 3.26 0.51 8.09
CA PRO A 18 4.44 1.37 8.02
C PRO A 18 4.93 1.57 6.58
N PRO A 19 5.62 2.68 6.24
CA PRO A 19 6.04 2.98 4.88
C PRO A 19 6.84 1.85 4.21
N ARG A 20 7.76 1.22 4.95
CA ARG A 20 8.58 0.09 4.47
C ARG A 20 7.71 -1.10 4.06
N ASP A 21 6.68 -1.38 4.83
CA ASP A 21 5.79 -2.52 4.59
C ASP A 21 4.84 -2.23 3.42
N ARG A 22 4.38 -0.98 3.26
CA ARG A 22 3.62 -0.55 2.06
C ARG A 22 4.38 -0.83 0.76
N VAL A 23 5.69 -0.60 0.73
CA VAL A 23 6.51 -0.94 -0.44
C VAL A 23 6.59 -2.45 -0.63
N GLY A 24 6.71 -3.23 0.45
CA GLY A 24 6.74 -4.69 0.43
C GLY A 24 5.49 -5.32 -0.21
N VAL A 25 4.32 -4.68 -0.05
CA VAL A 25 3.06 -5.10 -0.67
C VAL A 25 3.14 -5.22 -2.20
N ALA A 26 4.04 -4.47 -2.86
CA ALA A 26 4.23 -4.54 -4.31
C ALA A 26 4.73 -5.92 -4.80
N ARG A 27 5.20 -6.79 -3.91
CA ARG A 27 5.72 -8.12 -4.21
C ARG A 27 4.65 -9.22 -4.19
N VAL A 28 3.43 -8.92 -3.72
CA VAL A 28 2.37 -9.94 -3.55
C VAL A 28 1.81 -10.42 -4.89
N CYS A 29 1.32 -9.50 -5.72
CA CYS A 29 0.88 -9.81 -7.08
C CYS A 29 0.80 -8.53 -7.94
N LYS A 30 0.51 -8.68 -9.25
CA LYS A 30 0.41 -7.55 -10.20
C LYS A 30 -0.58 -6.46 -9.76
N ARG A 31 -1.70 -6.85 -9.13
CA ARG A 31 -2.72 -5.91 -8.65
C ARG A 31 -2.17 -5.04 -7.52
N TRP A 32 -1.56 -5.66 -6.51
CA TRP A 32 -0.91 -4.96 -5.40
C TRP A 32 0.26 -4.09 -5.86
N HIS A 33 1.05 -4.57 -6.82
CA HIS A 33 2.12 -3.79 -7.44
C HIS A 33 1.61 -2.48 -8.06
N ARG A 34 0.42 -2.50 -8.68
CA ARG A 34 -0.23 -1.28 -9.20
C ARG A 34 -0.75 -0.39 -8.07
N LEU A 35 -1.37 -0.96 -7.03
CA LEU A 35 -1.97 -0.22 -5.93
C LEU A 35 -0.96 0.54 -5.08
N VAL A 36 0.24 0.00 -4.89
CA VAL A 36 1.31 0.68 -4.13
C VAL A 36 1.69 2.03 -4.75
N ARG A 37 1.43 2.25 -6.05
CA ARG A 37 1.69 3.54 -6.71
C ARG A 37 0.60 4.59 -6.47
N ASP A 38 -0.51 4.23 -5.82
CA ASP A 38 -1.62 5.15 -5.57
C ASP A 38 -1.20 6.25 -4.58
N ARG A 39 -1.49 7.50 -4.94
CA ARG A 39 -1.15 8.69 -4.14
C ARG A 39 -1.80 8.66 -2.75
N PHE A 40 -2.94 8.00 -2.60
CA PHE A 40 -3.64 7.84 -1.33
C PHE A 40 -2.74 7.23 -0.24
N LEU A 41 -1.90 6.26 -0.60
CA LEU A 41 -1.01 5.58 0.34
C LEU A 41 0.14 6.44 0.85
N TRP A 42 0.45 7.55 0.17
CA TRP A 42 1.65 8.35 0.42
C TRP A 42 1.33 9.80 0.83
N ARG A 43 0.05 10.13 1.02
CA ARG A 43 -0.39 11.49 1.38
C ARG A 43 0.12 11.94 2.76
N HIS A 44 0.24 11.00 3.69
CA HIS A 44 0.72 11.22 5.06
C HIS A 44 1.77 10.16 5.39
N VAL A 45 3.01 10.40 4.96
CA VAL A 45 4.14 9.52 5.24
C VAL A 45 5.25 10.34 5.87
N ASP A 46 5.69 9.87 7.04
CA ASP A 46 6.91 10.36 7.66
C ASP A 46 8.10 9.53 7.17
N LEU A 47 9.03 10.20 6.48
CA LEU A 47 10.26 9.61 5.97
C LEU A 47 11.45 9.82 6.92
N SER A 48 11.26 10.48 8.06
CA SER A 48 12.32 10.71 9.07
C SER A 48 12.93 9.41 9.61
N SER A 49 12.14 8.33 9.59
CA SER A 49 12.52 6.98 10.05
C SER A 49 13.02 6.07 8.92
N CYS A 50 13.08 6.55 7.67
CA CYS A 50 13.71 5.84 6.56
C CYS A 50 15.23 6.10 6.61
N ARG A 51 15.94 5.32 7.41
CA ARG A 51 17.39 5.38 7.57
C ARG A 51 18.03 4.06 7.16
#